data_AF-A0A923LGZ8-F1
#
_entry.id   AF-A0A923LGZ8-F1
#
_cell.length_a   1.000
_cell.length_b   1.000
_cell.length_c   1.000
_cell.angle_alpha   90.00
_cell.angle_beta   90.00
_cell.angle_gamma   90.00
#
_symmetry.space_group_name_H-M   'P 1'
#
loop_
_entity.id
_entity.type
_entity.pdbx_description
1 polymer ?
#
loop_
_entity_poly.entity_id
_entity_poly.type
_entity_poly.pdbx_seq_one_letter_code
_entity_poly.pdbx_strand_id
1 'polypeptide(L)'
;MRRNEGRETWHRLLEWDKGQAAAERLAAVILLNEGFRGVDPSHPLGGRDGLKDMVLSDNGSKWIGAVYFPRGQQNFLDIKTKFLHDITGVKQNYANGMVFLLIKNYVYQKEKN
;
A
#
# COMPACT_ATOMS: atom_id res chain seq x y z
N MET A 1 20.30 -17.76 8.83
CA MET A 1 20.88 -18.02 7.50
C MET A 1 20.42 -16.88 6.58
N ARG A 2 21.32 -16.01 6.09
CA ARG A 2 20.96 -14.94 5.14
C ARG A 2 20.62 -15.58 3.79
N ARG A 3 19.45 -15.25 3.25
CA ARG A 3 18.94 -15.83 1.99
C ARG A 3 19.39 -14.93 0.84
N ASN A 4 20.64 -15.08 0.42
CA ASN A 4 21.16 -14.35 -0.75
C ASN A 4 20.44 -14.87 -2.01
N GLU A 5 20.13 -13.97 -2.96
CA GLU A 5 19.26 -14.14 -4.16
C GLU A 5 17.79 -13.83 -3.89
N GLY A 6 17.30 -12.62 -4.24
CA GLY A 6 15.91 -12.22 -4.58
C GLY A 6 14.71 -12.70 -3.72
N ARG A 7 14.65 -14.01 -3.42
CA ARG A 7 13.81 -14.69 -2.41
C ARG A 7 13.79 -13.98 -1.07
N GLU A 8 14.89 -13.38 -0.59
CA GLU A 8 14.85 -12.57 0.63
C GLU A 8 14.04 -11.29 0.46
N THR A 9 14.17 -10.60 -0.67
CA THR A 9 13.39 -9.39 -0.97
C THR A 9 11.91 -9.71 -1.14
N TRP A 10 11.59 -10.73 -1.95
CA TRP A 10 10.23 -11.22 -2.13
C TRP A 10 9.59 -11.61 -0.79
N HIS A 11 10.28 -12.43 0.00
CA HIS A 11 9.79 -12.88 1.29
C HIS A 11 9.62 -11.72 2.27
N ARG A 12 10.51 -10.72 2.28
CA ARG A 12 10.37 -9.53 3.13
C ARG A 12 9.22 -8.62 2.71
N LEU A 13 8.86 -8.60 1.43
CA LEU A 13 7.69 -7.89 0.93
C LEU A 13 6.41 -8.63 1.34
N LEU A 14 6.34 -9.94 1.11
CA LEU A 14 5.18 -10.76 1.45
C LEU A 14 4.96 -10.86 2.96
N GLU A 15 6.03 -11.08 3.72
CA GLU A 15 6.04 -11.19 5.18
C GLU A 15 6.44 -9.87 5.82
N TRP A 16 5.75 -8.78 5.46
CA TRP A 16 6.16 -7.43 5.84
C TRP A 16 6.26 -7.26 7.37
N ASP A 17 7.49 -7.21 7.88
CA ASP A 17 7.78 -7.18 9.31
C ASP A 17 8.23 -5.81 9.85
N LYS A 18 8.48 -4.85 8.94
CA LYS A 18 9.07 -3.52 9.25
C LYS A 18 8.09 -2.46 9.74
N GLY A 19 6.80 -2.81 9.87
CA GLY A 19 5.74 -1.92 10.38
C GLY A 19 5.25 -0.85 9.38
N GLN A 20 4.29 -0.06 9.83
CA GLN A 20 3.50 0.86 8.98
C GLN A 20 4.35 2.00 8.38
N ALA A 21 5.16 2.69 9.19
CA ALA A 21 5.95 3.83 8.69
C ALA A 21 6.96 3.42 7.60
N ALA A 22 7.50 2.20 7.66
CA ALA A 22 8.35 1.68 6.61
C ALA A 22 7.55 1.36 5.33
N ALA A 23 6.31 0.87 5.49
CA ALA A 23 5.41 0.56 4.37
C ALA A 23 5.04 1.85 3.63
N GLU A 24 4.67 2.90 4.37
CA GLU A 24 4.35 4.22 3.83
C GLU A 24 5.53 4.83 3.08
N ARG A 25 6.76 4.73 3.60
CA ARG A 25 7.95 5.22 2.89
C ARG A 25 8.18 4.47 1.58
N LEU A 26 8.03 3.14 1.57
CA LEU A 26 8.18 2.35 0.34
C LEU A 26 7.08 2.73 -0.68
N ALA A 27 5.84 2.85 -0.22
CA ALA A 27 4.72 3.28 -1.04
C ALA A 27 4.95 4.68 -1.64
N ALA A 28 5.46 5.63 -0.84
CA ALA A 28 5.77 6.97 -1.31
C ALA A 28 6.82 6.97 -2.43
N VAL A 29 7.88 6.15 -2.32
CA VAL A 29 8.89 5.99 -3.38
C VAL A 29 8.26 5.45 -4.66
N ILE A 30 7.39 4.44 -4.55
CA ILE A 30 6.67 3.87 -5.71
C ILE A 30 5.81 4.95 -6.37
N LEU A 31 5.01 5.69 -5.60
CA LEU A 31 4.10 6.71 -6.10
C LEU A 31 4.84 7.87 -6.77
N LEU A 32 5.95 8.33 -6.19
CA LEU A 32 6.82 9.33 -6.82
C LEU A 32 7.35 8.83 -8.16
N ASN A 33 7.73 7.56 -8.25
CA ASN A 33 8.20 6.95 -9.50
C ASN A 33 7.09 6.81 -10.55
N GLU A 34 5.84 6.58 -10.13
CA GLU A 34 4.66 6.55 -11.01
C GLU A 34 4.22 7.95 -11.47
N GLY A 35 4.87 9.02 -11.00
CA GLY A 35 4.63 10.40 -11.44
C GLY A 35 3.72 11.23 -10.54
N PHE A 36 3.24 10.66 -9.42
CA PHE A 36 2.53 11.42 -8.41
C PHE A 36 3.44 12.47 -7.76
N ARG A 37 2.86 13.60 -7.38
CA ARG A 37 3.56 14.75 -6.78
C ARG A 37 2.98 15.10 -5.43
N GLY A 38 3.76 15.83 -4.63
CA GLY A 38 3.33 16.28 -3.31
C GLY A 38 2.95 15.11 -2.41
N VAL A 39 3.67 13.99 -2.55
CA VAL A 39 3.46 12.80 -1.72
C VAL A 39 3.95 13.12 -0.32
N ASP A 40 3.00 13.38 0.58
CA ASP A 40 3.26 13.70 1.98
C ASP A 40 2.73 12.58 2.88
N PRO A 41 3.62 11.72 3.44
CA PRO A 41 3.24 10.70 4.41
C PRO A 41 2.61 11.35 5.65
N SER A 42 1.48 10.82 6.11
CA SER A 42 0.63 11.53 7.08
C SER A 42 1.25 11.74 8.48
N HIS A 43 2.39 11.13 8.83
CA HIS A 43 3.22 11.55 9.99
C HIS A 43 4.60 10.84 10.07
N PRO A 44 5.66 11.46 10.65
CA PRO A 44 6.95 10.79 10.91
C PRO A 44 6.90 9.63 11.94
N LEU A 45 5.84 9.54 12.74
CA LEU A 45 5.72 8.66 13.91
C LEU A 45 4.44 7.78 13.91
N GLY A 46 3.78 7.58 12.78
CA GLY A 46 2.68 6.60 12.65
C GLY A 46 1.53 6.85 13.62
N GLY A 47 0.85 7.98 13.46
CA GLY A 47 -0.39 8.27 14.18
C GLY A 47 -1.59 7.65 13.46
N ARG A 48 -2.54 7.10 14.23
CA ARG A 48 -3.78 6.48 13.75
C ARG A 48 -4.76 7.55 13.26
N ASP A 49 -4.44 8.24 12.18
CA ASP A 49 -5.44 8.97 11.40
C ASP A 49 -6.05 7.94 10.44
N GLY A 50 -6.97 7.13 10.98
CA GLY A 50 -7.41 5.83 10.43
C GLY A 50 -8.14 5.86 9.09
N LEU A 51 -7.97 6.93 8.31
CA LEU A 51 -8.70 7.22 7.08
C LEU A 51 -7.77 7.64 5.93
N LYS A 52 -6.46 7.89 6.17
CA LYS A 52 -5.46 8.09 5.10
C LYS A 52 -4.02 7.84 5.58
N ASP A 53 -3.21 7.20 4.73
CA ASP A 53 -1.77 7.01 4.99
C ASP A 53 -0.91 8.11 4.35
N MET A 54 -1.42 8.76 3.29
CA MET A 54 -0.77 9.91 2.65
C MET A 54 -1.75 10.71 1.78
N VAL A 55 -1.41 11.97 1.54
CA VAL A 55 -2.06 12.81 0.51
C VAL A 55 -1.08 12.96 -0.64
N LEU A 56 -1.61 12.90 -1.86
CA LEU A 56 -0.84 13.04 -3.08
C LEU A 56 -1.63 13.81 -4.13
N SER A 57 -0.93 14.27 -5.16
CA SER A 57 -1.51 15.00 -6.29
C SER A 57 -1.07 14.38 -7.61
N ASP A 58 -1.99 14.33 -8.56
CA ASP A 58 -1.71 13.99 -9.96
C ASP A 58 -2.52 14.90 -10.87
N ASN A 59 -1.85 15.57 -11.81
CA ASN A 59 -2.49 16.46 -12.78
C ASN A 59 -3.46 17.50 -12.16
N GLY A 60 -3.12 18.02 -10.98
CA GLY A 60 -3.96 18.99 -10.25
C GLY A 60 -5.13 18.38 -9.46
N SER A 61 -5.34 17.06 -9.54
CA SER A 61 -6.31 16.33 -8.73
C SER A 61 -5.69 15.85 -7.42
N LYS A 62 -6.47 15.89 -6.34
CA LYS A 62 -6.08 15.40 -5.01
C LYS A 62 -6.43 13.93 -4.89
N TRP A 63 -5.52 13.14 -4.35
CA TRP A 63 -5.69 11.71 -4.14
C TRP A 63 -5.30 11.33 -2.72
N ILE A 64 -5.89 10.25 -2.21
CA ILE A 64 -5.49 9.64 -0.95
C ILE A 64 -4.71 8.36 -1.23
N GLY A 65 -3.55 8.21 -0.59
CA GLY A 65 -2.82 6.95 -0.57
C GLY A 65 -3.26 6.11 0.62
N ALA A 66 -3.56 4.84 0.36
CA ALA A 66 -3.82 3.81 1.36
C ALA A 66 -2.85 2.65 1.15
N VAL A 67 -2.09 2.30 2.18
CA VAL A 67 -0.99 1.33 2.16
C VAL A 67 -1.40 0.11 3.00
N TYR A 68 -1.47 -1.04 2.34
CA TYR A 68 -1.86 -2.30 2.96
C TYR A 68 -0.77 -3.36 2.74
N PHE A 69 0.25 -3.34 3.59
CA PHE A 69 1.35 -4.31 3.59
C PHE A 69 1.25 -5.25 4.80
N PRO A 70 0.36 -6.26 4.73
CA PRO A 70 0.14 -7.21 5.82
C PRO A 70 1.33 -8.17 5.99
N ARG A 71 1.36 -8.87 7.13
CA ARG A 71 2.21 -10.05 7.29
C ARG A 71 1.55 -11.25 6.62
N GLY A 72 2.16 -11.72 5.55
CA GLY A 72 1.71 -12.88 4.80
C GLY A 72 0.54 -12.57 3.86
N GLN A 73 0.25 -13.55 3.01
CA GLN A 73 -0.80 -13.45 2.00
C GLN A 73 -2.19 -13.36 2.65
N GLN A 74 -2.95 -12.33 2.30
CA GLN A 74 -4.33 -12.16 2.74
C GLN A 74 -5.30 -12.72 1.71
N ASN A 75 -6.44 -13.22 2.18
CA ASN A 75 -7.52 -13.61 1.28
C ASN A 75 -8.17 -12.37 0.66
N PHE A 76 -8.93 -12.57 -0.41
CA PHE A 76 -9.57 -11.48 -1.12
C PHE A 76 -10.60 -10.73 -0.27
N LEU A 77 -11.31 -11.42 0.63
CA LEU A 77 -12.36 -10.81 1.44
C LEU A 77 -11.79 -9.80 2.43
N ASP A 78 -10.65 -10.11 3.04
CA ASP A 78 -9.96 -9.21 3.97
C ASP A 78 -9.42 -7.97 3.24
N ILE A 79 -8.82 -8.17 2.06
CA ILE A 79 -8.35 -7.07 1.20
C ILE A 79 -9.53 -6.18 0.79
N LYS A 80 -10.64 -6.77 0.35
CA LYS A 80 -11.85 -6.03 -0.06
C LYS A 80 -12.43 -5.23 1.11
N THR A 81 -12.46 -5.82 2.30
CA THR A 81 -12.95 -5.15 3.52
C THR A 81 -12.08 -3.93 3.85
N LYS A 82 -10.75 -4.07 3.81
CA LYS A 82 -9.83 -2.95 4.02
C LYS A 82 -10.00 -1.86 2.96
N PHE A 83 -10.09 -2.24 1.68
CA PHE A 83 -10.30 -1.29 0.59
C PHE A 83 -11.59 -0.49 0.75
N LEU A 84 -12.71 -1.16 1.06
CA LEU A 84 -14.01 -0.50 1.26
C LEU A 84 -14.03 0.40 2.49
N HIS A 85 -13.24 0.08 3.51
CA HIS A 85 -13.04 0.97 4.64
C HIS A 85 -12.25 2.22 4.23
N ASP A 86 -11.12 2.07 3.55
CA ASP A 86 -10.23 3.18 3.21
C ASP A 86 -10.81 4.14 2.17
N ILE A 87 -11.63 3.64 1.23
CA ILE A 87 -12.25 4.48 0.21
C ILE A 87 -13.19 5.54 0.84
N THR A 88 -13.67 5.31 2.06
CA THR A 88 -14.44 6.33 2.82
C THR A 88 -13.61 7.59 3.09
N GLY A 89 -12.29 7.44 3.22
CA GLY A 89 -11.33 8.53 3.37
C GLY A 89 -11.30 9.50 2.19
N VAL A 90 -11.68 9.08 1.00
CA VAL A 90 -11.77 9.96 -0.19
C VAL A 90 -12.78 11.08 0.05
N LYS A 91 -13.99 10.73 0.49
CA LYS A 91 -15.05 11.70 0.78
C LYS A 91 -14.68 12.61 1.93
N GLN A 92 -14.12 12.06 3.00
CA GLN A 92 -13.75 12.82 4.20
C GLN A 92 -12.61 13.82 3.96
N ASN A 93 -11.72 13.53 3.01
CA ASN A 93 -10.60 14.40 2.67
C ASN A 93 -10.85 15.26 1.42
N TYR A 94 -12.07 15.26 0.87
CA TYR A 94 -12.42 15.97 -0.37
C TYR A 94 -11.45 15.65 -1.52
N ALA A 95 -11.04 14.38 -1.63
CA ALA A 95 -10.16 13.92 -2.69
C ALA A 95 -10.95 13.43 -3.90
N ASN A 96 -10.31 13.41 -5.06
CA ASN A 96 -10.84 12.93 -6.32
C ASN A 96 -10.83 11.40 -6.41
N GLY A 97 -9.94 10.74 -5.66
CA GLY A 97 -9.81 9.29 -5.67
C GLY A 97 -8.82 8.77 -4.63
N MET A 98 -8.57 7.46 -4.69
CA MET A 98 -7.63 6.75 -3.83
C MET A 98 -6.67 5.89 -4.66
N VAL A 99 -5.42 5.86 -4.24
CA VAL A 99 -4.44 4.86 -4.68
C VAL A 99 -4.25 3.86 -3.55
N PHE A 100 -4.64 2.61 -3.82
CA PHE A 100 -4.54 1.52 -2.84
C PHE A 100 -3.36 0.62 -3.19
N LEU A 101 -2.32 0.65 -2.35
CA LEU A 101 -1.11 -0.15 -2.54
C LEU A 101 -1.18 -1.40 -1.68
N LEU A 102 -1.03 -2.56 -2.31
CA LEU A 102 -1.03 -3.85 -1.62
C LEU A 102 0.10 -4.73 -2.13
N ILE A 103 0.59 -5.61 -1.27
CA ILE A 103 1.52 -6.68 -1.67
C ILE A 103 0.72 -7.97 -1.78
N LYS A 104 0.81 -8.63 -2.94
CA LYS A 104 0.12 -9.90 -3.21
C LYS A 104 0.98 -10.77 -4.11
N ASN A 105 1.01 -12.07 -3.77
CA ASN A 105 1.50 -13.08 -4.69
C ASN A 105 0.40 -13.61 -5.59
N TYR A 106 0.74 -13.89 -6.84
CA TYR A 106 -0.09 -14.65 -7.75
C TYR A 106 0.60 -15.98 -8.01
N VAL A 107 -0.03 -17.09 -7.59
CA VAL A 107 0.44 -18.42 -7.95
C VAL A 107 -0.29 -18.84 -9.21
N TYR A 108 0.44 -18.98 -10.31
CA TYR A 108 -0.11 -19.51 -11.56
C TYR A 108 -0.13 -21.05 -11.47
N GLN A 109 -1.32 -21.64 -11.46
CA GLN A 109 -1.48 -23.09 -11.63
C GLN A 109 -1.92 -23.36 -13.06
N LYS A 110 -1.08 -24.07 -13.81
CA LYS A 110 -1.44 -24.59 -15.13
C LYS A 110 -2.05 -25.97 -14.93
N GLU A 111 -3.37 -26.04 -14.94
CA GLU A 111 -4.06 -27.34 -15.02
C GLU A 111 -3.88 -27.89 -16.44
N LYS A 112 -3.33 -29.11 -16.54
CA LYS A 112 -3.40 -29.90 -17.76
C LYS A 112 -4.75 -30.61 -17.75
N ASN A 113 -5.63 -30.25 -18.69
CA ASN A 113 -6.73 -31.11 -19.10
C ASN A 113 -6.18 -32.32 -19.85
#